data_AF-A0A369TFS4-F1
#
_entry.id   AF-A0A369TFS4-F1
#
_cell.length_a   1.000
_cell.length_b   1.000
_cell.length_c   1.000
_cell.angle_alpha   90.00
_cell.angle_beta   90.00
_cell.angle_gamma   90.00
#
_symmetry.space_group_name_H-M   'P 1'
#
loop_
_entity.id
_entity.type
_entity.pdbx_description
1 polymer ?
#
loop_
_entity_poly.entity_id
_entity_poly.type
_entity_poly.pdbx_seq_one_letter_code
_entity_poly.pdbx_strand_id
1 'polypeptide(L)'
;MSDADNNNSPADLVIDTLTYDPARGLIFRTAARRGEEARAVPTASLPAEIAMTLHYEGADSPARAIVTRGPRGFEIVLALEDTDTPLRAISCDLPRGVTLDRPLAAFLRTVFPQTNDAFEQLMNSKTKRFGDAPLQYFVARQISTGFGGLHAYRAASSVIMAYKAIEMEATALQREALAHVTAHLARIDECATTGHPRTDREHLLVSLLCAQWHLELSLGETEAFLATLDRCRAVAAELENHFTPAFNLSLALLIRCVLLSRAGDASGAGEIAAEGMQLFKRAVADATDKLTLFQELRMSHRNVHVMLQAASPSKRIKPDYDAWVLFSLRVRGAPAERLKDAALAIADARSAG
;
A
#
# COMPACT_ATOMS: atom_id res chain seq x y z
N MET A 1 -51.53 27.13 -23.91
CA MET A 1 -50.19 27.64 -23.53
C MET A 1 -49.90 27.10 -22.15
N SER A 2 -49.18 26.00 -22.07
CA SER A 2 -48.67 25.44 -20.82
C SER A 2 -47.24 25.94 -20.67
N ASP A 3 -47.02 26.83 -19.70
CA ASP A 3 -45.67 27.21 -19.28
C ASP A 3 -45.03 25.99 -18.63
N ALA A 4 -44.23 25.29 -19.43
CA ALA A 4 -43.27 24.34 -18.92
C ALA A 4 -42.18 25.15 -18.21
N ASP A 5 -42.32 25.31 -16.90
CA ASP A 5 -41.24 25.70 -16.02
C ASP A 5 -40.14 24.64 -16.14
N ASN A 6 -39.25 24.86 -17.11
CA ASN A 6 -37.93 24.24 -17.16
C ASN A 6 -37.20 24.71 -15.92
N ASN A 7 -37.36 23.95 -14.84
CA ASN A 7 -36.61 24.03 -13.61
C ASN A 7 -35.15 23.61 -13.94
N ASN A 8 -34.44 24.49 -14.65
CA ASN A 8 -32.99 24.48 -14.80
C ASN A 8 -32.43 24.79 -13.41
N SER A 9 -32.45 23.79 -12.52
CA SER A 9 -31.61 23.83 -11.34
C SER A 9 -30.19 24.09 -11.85
N PRO A 10 -29.49 25.12 -11.34
CA PRO A 10 -28.14 25.41 -11.78
C PRO A 10 -27.34 24.11 -11.68
N ALA A 11 -26.63 23.75 -12.74
CA ALA A 11 -25.87 22.52 -12.77
C ALA A 11 -24.86 22.54 -11.62
N ASP A 12 -25.13 21.78 -10.56
CA ASP A 12 -24.28 21.73 -9.39
C ASP A 12 -22.91 21.18 -9.80
N LEU A 13 -21.86 21.92 -9.47
CA LEU A 13 -20.49 21.49 -9.65
C LEU A 13 -20.18 20.46 -8.58
N VAL A 14 -19.78 19.27 -9.02
CA VAL A 14 -19.41 18.18 -8.12
C VAL A 14 -17.89 18.08 -8.10
N ILE A 15 -17.32 18.29 -6.92
CA ILE A 15 -15.94 17.89 -6.63
C ILE A 15 -15.97 16.39 -6.41
N ASP A 16 -15.26 15.63 -7.24
CA ASP A 16 -15.28 14.17 -7.19
C ASP A 16 -13.92 13.50 -7.06
N THR A 17 -12.87 14.33 -7.00
CA THR A 17 -11.50 13.87 -6.95
C THR A 17 -10.77 14.58 -5.81
N LEU A 18 -10.09 13.78 -4.99
CA LEU A 18 -9.17 14.24 -3.96
C LEU A 18 -7.84 13.52 -4.14
N THR A 19 -6.76 14.29 -4.22
CA THR A 19 -5.39 13.80 -4.25
C THR A 19 -4.57 14.47 -3.15
N TYR A 20 -3.45 13.88 -2.77
CA TYR A 20 -2.50 14.50 -1.85
C TYR A 20 -1.20 14.81 -2.57
N ASP A 21 -0.63 15.98 -2.28
CA ASP A 21 0.69 16.39 -2.74
C ASP A 21 1.48 16.85 -1.50
N PRO A 22 2.62 16.21 -1.16
CA PRO A 22 3.38 16.57 0.03
C PRO A 22 3.82 18.04 0.10
N ALA A 23 3.97 18.73 -1.04
CA ALA A 23 4.37 20.13 -1.09
C ALA A 23 3.19 21.11 -1.08
N ARG A 24 1.99 20.66 -1.49
CA ARG A 24 0.81 21.54 -1.66
C ARG A 24 -0.34 21.24 -0.69
N GLY A 25 -0.38 20.05 -0.11
CA GLY A 25 -1.46 19.56 0.73
C GLY A 25 -2.54 18.78 -0.03
N LEU A 26 -3.80 18.93 0.39
CA LEU A 26 -4.94 18.25 -0.21
C LEU A 26 -5.47 19.03 -1.41
N ILE A 27 -5.68 18.32 -2.52
CA ILE A 27 -6.10 18.93 -3.76
C ILE A 27 -7.42 18.33 -4.20
N PHE A 28 -8.45 19.18 -4.26
CA PHE A 28 -9.80 18.84 -4.67
C PHE A 28 -10.02 19.28 -6.12
N ARG A 29 -10.60 18.41 -6.93
CA ARG A 29 -10.89 18.71 -8.35
C ARG A 29 -12.28 18.26 -8.73
N THR A 30 -12.88 18.99 -9.67
CA THR A 30 -14.10 18.58 -10.38
C THR A 30 -13.72 17.68 -11.56
N ALA A 31 -14.42 16.56 -11.79
CA ALA A 31 -14.25 15.85 -13.05
C ALA A 31 -14.83 16.67 -14.21
N ALA A 32 -14.07 16.70 -15.30
CA ALA A 32 -14.64 16.97 -16.60
C ALA A 32 -15.55 15.79 -16.96
N ARG A 33 -16.87 15.97 -16.95
CA ARG A 33 -17.80 14.94 -17.44
C ARG A 33 -17.41 14.58 -18.88
N ARG A 34 -16.97 13.34 -19.10
CA ARG A 34 -16.63 12.85 -20.44
C ARG A 34 -17.90 12.88 -21.31
N GLY A 35 -17.87 13.63 -22.40
CA GLY A 35 -18.90 13.60 -23.44
C GLY A 35 -19.98 14.67 -23.33
N GLU A 36 -20.05 15.45 -22.25
CA GLU A 36 -20.76 16.72 -22.28
C GLU A 36 -19.77 17.76 -22.80
N GLU A 37 -20.06 18.38 -23.96
CA GLU A 37 -19.39 19.62 -24.35
C GLU A 37 -19.33 20.50 -23.11
N ALA A 38 -18.13 20.95 -22.76
CA ALA A 38 -17.88 21.78 -21.59
C ALA A 38 -18.75 23.03 -21.69
N ARG A 39 -20.00 22.94 -21.23
CA ARG A 39 -20.83 24.10 -20.97
C ARG A 39 -20.01 24.89 -20.00
N ALA A 40 -19.56 26.06 -20.46
CA ALA A 40 -18.77 26.97 -19.66
C ALA A 40 -19.47 27.10 -18.31
N VAL A 41 -18.91 26.42 -17.32
CA VAL A 41 -19.41 26.47 -15.97
C VAL A 41 -19.39 27.96 -15.63
N PRO A 42 -20.48 28.54 -15.08
CA PRO A 42 -20.47 29.91 -14.57
C PRO A 42 -19.54 30.00 -13.35
N THR A 43 -18.23 29.84 -13.57
CA THR A 43 -17.15 29.91 -12.59
C THR A 43 -16.89 31.34 -12.15
N ALA A 44 -17.52 32.32 -12.82
CA ALA A 44 -17.36 33.75 -12.56
C ALA A 44 -17.64 34.12 -11.08
N SER A 45 -18.43 33.34 -10.35
CA SER A 45 -18.82 33.61 -8.96
C SER A 45 -18.08 32.82 -7.87
N LEU A 46 -17.12 31.94 -8.19
CA LEU A 46 -16.40 31.22 -7.14
C LEU A 46 -15.41 32.16 -6.42
N PRO A 47 -15.38 32.18 -5.07
CA PRO A 47 -14.41 33.00 -4.34
C PRO A 47 -12.98 32.50 -4.61
N ALA A 48 -11.99 33.39 -4.46
CA ALA A 48 -10.57 33.02 -4.60
C ALA A 48 -10.10 32.07 -3.48
N GLU A 49 -10.79 32.10 -2.34
CA GLU A 49 -10.53 31.26 -1.18
C GLU A 49 -11.84 30.65 -0.68
N ILE A 50 -11.77 29.40 -0.21
CA ILE A 50 -12.87 28.72 0.48
C ILE A 50 -12.45 28.47 1.92
N ALA A 51 -13.31 28.82 2.87
CA ALA A 51 -13.12 28.49 4.26
C ALA A 51 -13.29 26.98 4.47
N MET A 52 -12.37 26.39 5.21
CA MET A 52 -12.42 25.00 5.63
C MET A 52 -12.05 24.90 7.10
N THR A 53 -12.50 23.84 7.76
CA THR A 53 -12.06 23.52 9.13
C THR A 53 -11.36 22.18 9.12
N LEU A 54 -10.11 22.17 9.58
CA LEU A 54 -9.32 20.96 9.80
C LEU A 54 -9.55 20.50 11.23
N HIS A 55 -10.17 19.32 11.39
CA HIS A 55 -10.45 18.75 12.69
C HIS A 55 -9.30 17.82 13.07
N TYR A 56 -8.33 18.34 13.81
CA TYR A 56 -7.23 17.56 14.35
C TYR A 56 -7.64 16.87 15.66
N GLU A 57 -6.87 15.89 16.11
CA GLU A 57 -7.05 15.32 17.43
C GLU A 57 -6.86 16.37 18.53
N GLY A 58 -7.96 16.74 19.19
CA GLY A 58 -7.96 17.66 20.33
C GLY A 58 -8.04 19.14 19.97
N ALA A 59 -8.06 19.51 18.69
CA ALA A 59 -8.15 20.91 18.24
C ALA A 59 -8.82 21.03 16.87
N ASP A 60 -9.52 22.14 16.66
CA ASP A 60 -10.02 22.57 15.35
C ASP A 60 -9.14 23.71 14.85
N SER A 61 -8.61 23.59 13.63
CA SER A 61 -7.84 24.64 12.97
C SER A 61 -8.63 25.21 11.79
N PRO A 62 -9.00 26.50 11.80
CA PRO A 62 -9.59 27.15 10.64
C PRO A 62 -8.54 27.29 9.54
N ALA A 63 -8.87 26.85 8.33
CA ALA A 63 -8.00 26.87 7.19
C ALA A 63 -8.63 27.61 6.00
N ARG A 64 -7.79 28.10 5.10
CA ARG A 64 -8.22 28.70 3.84
C ARG A 64 -7.65 27.91 2.68
N ALA A 65 -8.52 27.45 1.80
CA ALA A 65 -8.15 26.69 0.63
C ALA A 65 -8.18 27.58 -0.61
N ILE A 66 -7.11 27.57 -1.40
CA ILE A 66 -6.93 28.44 -2.56
C ILE A 66 -7.65 27.82 -3.76
N VAL A 67 -8.49 28.61 -4.44
CA VAL A 67 -9.23 28.17 -5.62
C VAL A 67 -8.52 28.64 -6.89
N THR A 68 -8.06 27.69 -7.70
CA THR A 68 -7.48 27.95 -9.02
C THR A 68 -8.44 27.50 -10.11
N ARG A 69 -8.81 28.41 -11.01
CA ARG A 69 -9.73 28.11 -12.11
C ARG A 69 -8.96 27.56 -13.31
N GLY A 70 -9.53 26.56 -13.98
CA GLY A 70 -8.98 25.97 -15.19
C GLY A 70 -10.03 25.89 -16.31
N PRO A 71 -9.60 25.59 -17.55
CA PRO A 71 -10.50 25.51 -18.71
C PRO A 71 -11.55 24.39 -18.62
N ARG A 72 -11.39 23.45 -17.68
CA ARG A 72 -12.27 22.27 -17.51
C ARG A 72 -12.89 22.17 -16.10
N GLY A 73 -12.82 23.23 -15.29
CA GLY A 73 -13.32 23.22 -13.92
C GLY A 73 -12.46 24.06 -12.98
N PHE A 74 -12.35 23.64 -11.72
CA PHE A 74 -11.49 24.30 -10.74
C PHE A 74 -10.72 23.28 -9.89
N GLU A 75 -9.64 23.77 -9.31
CA GLU A 75 -8.82 23.09 -8.32
C GLU A 75 -8.92 23.86 -7.01
N ILE A 76 -9.18 23.18 -5.89
CA ILE A 76 -9.07 23.76 -4.55
C ILE A 76 -7.87 23.12 -3.88
N VAL A 77 -6.96 23.95 -3.37
CA VAL A 77 -5.73 23.50 -2.70
C VAL A 77 -5.82 23.88 -1.24
N LEU A 78 -5.86 22.89 -0.37
CA LEU A 78 -5.84 23.04 1.07
C LEU A 78 -4.45 22.64 1.58
N ALA A 79 -3.64 23.64 1.90
CA ALA A 79 -2.36 23.39 2.57
C ALA A 79 -2.64 22.75 3.94
N LEU A 80 -1.86 21.72 4.26
CA LEU A 80 -1.90 21.09 5.57
C LEU A 80 -0.75 21.62 6.43
N GLU A 81 -1.02 21.78 7.72
CA GLU A 81 0.03 22.08 8.70
C GLU A 81 0.96 20.86 8.84
N ASP A 82 2.26 21.12 8.99
CA ASP A 82 3.24 20.08 9.33
C ASP A 82 3.12 19.77 10.82
N THR A 83 2.19 18.87 11.14
CA THR A 83 1.90 18.44 12.50
C THR A 83 1.83 16.91 12.58
N ASP A 84 2.32 16.37 13.69
CA ASP A 84 2.18 14.95 14.01
C ASP A 84 0.78 14.61 14.56
N THR A 85 -0.07 15.63 14.77
CA THR A 85 -1.44 15.44 15.26
C THR A 85 -2.31 14.88 14.13
N PRO A 86 -3.02 13.75 14.34
CA PRO A 86 -3.86 13.17 13.29
C PRO A 86 -5.02 14.09 12.86
N LEU A 87 -5.18 14.27 11.55
CA LEU A 87 -6.31 14.93 10.92
C LEU A 87 -7.51 13.97 10.85
N ARG A 88 -8.50 14.19 11.70
CA ARG A 88 -9.69 13.33 11.85
C ARG A 88 -10.72 13.56 10.77
N ALA A 89 -11.00 14.81 10.47
CA ALA A 89 -12.02 15.19 9.50
C ALA A 89 -11.71 16.55 8.89
N ILE A 90 -12.38 16.84 7.78
CA ILE A 90 -12.35 18.14 7.10
C ILE A 90 -13.78 18.57 6.84
N SER A 91 -14.14 19.75 7.33
CA SER A 91 -15.39 20.41 7.01
C SER A 91 -15.15 21.49 5.96
N CYS A 92 -15.97 21.50 4.91
CA CYS A 92 -15.82 22.41 3.78
C CYS A 92 -17.03 23.35 3.70
N ASP A 93 -16.80 24.66 3.82
CA ASP A 93 -17.85 25.67 3.62
C ASP A 93 -17.97 25.99 2.13
N LEU A 94 -18.51 25.03 1.37
CA LEU A 94 -18.62 25.14 -0.08
C LEU A 94 -19.62 26.23 -0.48
N PRO A 95 -19.31 27.03 -1.52
CA PRO A 95 -20.25 28.01 -2.03
C PRO A 95 -21.48 27.33 -2.64
N ARG A 96 -22.60 28.05 -2.70
CA ARG A 96 -23.85 27.56 -3.27
C ARG A 96 -23.62 27.07 -4.71
N GLY A 97 -24.13 25.88 -5.02
CA GLY A 97 -23.96 25.24 -6.33
C GLY A 97 -22.66 24.44 -6.48
N VAL A 98 -21.86 24.30 -5.41
CA VAL A 98 -20.73 23.37 -5.35
C VAL A 98 -21.02 22.31 -4.29
N THR A 99 -20.83 21.05 -4.65
CA THR A 99 -21.03 19.90 -3.76
C THR A 99 -19.86 18.93 -3.85
N LEU A 100 -19.74 18.06 -2.85
CA LEU A 100 -18.83 16.93 -2.87
C LEU A 100 -19.57 15.70 -3.39
N ASP A 101 -18.86 14.84 -4.13
CA ASP A 101 -19.37 13.50 -4.37
C ASP A 101 -19.57 12.76 -3.03
N ARG A 102 -20.52 11.81 -3.02
CA ARG A 102 -20.92 11.13 -1.78
C ARG A 102 -19.78 10.32 -1.14
N PRO A 103 -19.02 9.48 -1.87
CA PRO A 103 -17.79 8.87 -1.38
C PRO A 103 -16.78 9.84 -0.76
N LEU A 104 -16.45 10.94 -1.43
CA LEU A 104 -15.52 11.95 -0.92
C LEU A 104 -16.06 12.60 0.36
N ALA A 105 -17.33 13.00 0.36
CA ALA A 105 -17.96 13.55 1.56
C ALA A 105 -17.91 12.57 2.74
N ALA A 106 -18.05 11.27 2.49
CA ALA A 106 -17.90 10.25 3.52
C ALA A 106 -16.46 10.12 4.01
N PHE A 107 -15.48 10.15 3.11
CA PHE A 107 -14.07 10.12 3.46
C PHE A 107 -13.66 11.34 4.30
N LEU A 108 -14.05 12.55 3.90
CA LEU A 108 -13.69 13.78 4.63
C LEU A 108 -14.26 13.83 6.06
N ARG A 109 -15.36 13.14 6.34
CA ARG A 109 -15.89 13.02 7.71
C ARG A 109 -15.08 12.09 8.60
N THR A 110 -14.23 11.23 8.03
CA THR A 110 -13.47 10.20 8.75
C THR A 110 -12.17 9.92 8.01
N VAL A 111 -11.32 10.94 7.91
CA VAL A 111 -9.99 10.83 7.28
C VAL A 111 -9.10 9.92 8.12
N PHE A 112 -9.19 10.04 9.45
CA PHE A 112 -8.49 9.19 10.39
C PHE A 112 -9.49 8.36 11.22
N PRO A 113 -9.34 7.03 11.27
CA PRO A 113 -10.23 6.17 12.05
C PRO A 113 -9.98 6.36 13.55
N GLN A 114 -11.06 6.44 14.34
CA GLN A 114 -10.98 6.59 15.79
C GLN A 114 -11.19 5.28 16.56
N THR A 115 -11.71 4.25 15.89
CA THR A 115 -11.99 2.93 16.48
C THR A 115 -11.47 1.83 15.57
N ASN A 116 -11.37 0.62 16.13
CA ASN A 116 -11.02 -0.58 15.37
C ASN A 116 -12.01 -0.83 14.21
N ASP A 117 -13.31 -0.69 14.47
CA ASP A 117 -14.35 -0.86 13.44
C ASP A 117 -14.23 0.18 12.33
N ALA A 118 -13.95 1.44 12.68
CA ALA A 118 -13.74 2.50 11.69
C ALA A 118 -12.48 2.22 10.85
N PHE A 119 -11.41 1.72 11.47
CA PHE A 119 -10.22 1.28 10.75
C PHE A 119 -10.57 0.17 9.77
N GLU A 120 -11.37 -0.82 10.17
CA GLU A 120 -11.77 -1.90 9.28
C GLU A 120 -12.67 -1.43 8.13
N GLN A 121 -13.52 -0.43 8.36
CA GLN A 121 -14.32 0.13 7.28
C GLN A 121 -13.48 0.90 6.26
N LEU A 122 -12.45 1.61 6.72
CA LEU A 122 -11.60 2.47 5.89
C LEU A 122 -10.46 1.72 5.18
N MET A 123 -9.76 0.84 5.90
CA MET A 123 -8.46 0.30 5.49
C MET A 123 -8.47 -1.20 5.15
N ASN A 124 -9.57 -1.91 5.47
CA ASN A 124 -9.63 -3.37 5.37
C ASN A 124 -9.66 -3.91 3.93
N SER A 125 -9.75 -3.11 2.88
CA SER A 125 -9.44 -3.63 1.54
C SER A 125 -8.85 -2.56 0.65
N LYS A 126 -8.03 -2.98 -0.31
CA LYS A 126 -7.50 -2.07 -1.34
C LYS A 126 -8.64 -1.35 -2.07
N THR A 127 -9.79 -2.00 -2.26
CA THR A 127 -10.99 -1.43 -2.91
C THR A 127 -11.75 -0.42 -2.04
N LYS A 128 -11.54 -0.43 -0.71
CA LYS A 128 -12.16 0.51 0.23
C LYS A 128 -11.29 1.74 0.50
N ARG A 129 -9.98 1.64 0.28
CA ARG A 129 -9.05 2.76 0.49
C ARG A 129 -9.33 3.86 -0.54
N PHE A 130 -9.57 5.06 -0.02
CA PHE A 130 -9.92 6.22 -0.83
C PHE A 130 -8.68 6.91 -1.43
N GLY A 131 -8.84 7.48 -2.63
CA GLY A 131 -7.83 8.30 -3.30
C GLY A 131 -6.63 7.56 -3.88
N ASP A 132 -5.65 8.36 -4.30
CA ASP A 132 -4.43 7.94 -5.00
C ASP A 132 -3.32 7.45 -4.04
N ALA A 133 -2.16 7.08 -4.59
CA ALA A 133 -1.05 6.55 -3.80
C ALA A 133 -0.54 7.56 -2.73
N PRO A 134 -0.34 8.85 -3.05
CA PRO A 134 -0.03 9.87 -2.04
C PRO A 134 -1.06 9.98 -0.92
N LEU A 135 -2.36 10.02 -1.24
CA LEU A 135 -3.38 10.16 -0.18
C LEU A 135 -3.41 8.92 0.71
N GLN A 136 -3.28 7.73 0.13
CA GLN A 136 -3.19 6.48 0.88
C GLN A 136 -1.93 6.44 1.77
N TYR A 137 -0.80 6.98 1.30
CA TYR A 137 0.40 7.11 2.12
C TYR A 137 0.16 8.04 3.31
N PHE A 138 -0.41 9.23 3.06
CA PHE A 138 -0.73 10.21 4.10
C PHE A 138 -1.64 9.65 5.20
N VAL A 139 -2.73 8.96 4.82
CA VAL A 139 -3.63 8.32 5.79
C VAL A 139 -2.91 7.20 6.56
N ALA A 140 -2.17 6.34 5.86
CA ALA A 140 -1.46 5.23 6.50
C ALA A 140 -0.35 5.71 7.45
N ARG A 141 0.33 6.82 7.13
CA ARG A 141 1.32 7.49 7.99
C ARG A 141 0.70 7.89 9.32
N GLN A 142 -0.39 8.64 9.29
CA GLN A 142 -1.06 9.08 10.52
C GLN A 142 -1.48 7.89 11.38
N ILE A 143 -2.06 6.84 10.78
CA ILE A 143 -2.50 5.65 11.52
C ILE A 143 -1.31 4.91 12.13
N SER A 144 -0.24 4.69 11.36
CA SER A 144 0.99 4.04 11.82
C SER A 144 1.61 4.75 13.03
N THR A 145 1.56 6.09 13.05
CA THR A 145 2.11 6.92 14.12
C THR A 145 1.22 6.95 15.37
N GLY A 146 -0.07 7.27 15.19
CA GLY A 146 -0.89 7.79 16.30
C GLY A 146 -2.18 7.04 16.58
N PHE A 147 -2.52 5.97 15.85
CA PHE A 147 -3.81 5.29 16.07
C PHE A 147 -3.89 4.64 17.46
N GLY A 148 -4.91 5.02 18.23
CA GLY A 148 -5.10 4.60 19.62
C GLY A 148 -5.66 3.19 19.81
N GLY A 149 -6.10 2.51 18.75
CA GLY A 149 -6.61 1.13 18.82
C GLY A 149 -5.50 0.07 18.80
N LEU A 150 -5.76 -1.07 18.15
CA LEU A 150 -4.81 -2.19 18.14
C LEU A 150 -3.48 -1.83 17.49
N HIS A 151 -2.37 -2.24 18.13
CA HIS A 151 -1.02 -2.13 17.55
C HIS A 151 -0.96 -2.79 16.17
N ALA A 152 -1.65 -3.91 15.99
CA ALA A 152 -1.78 -4.61 14.72
C ALA A 152 -2.20 -3.72 13.55
N TYR A 153 -3.10 -2.75 13.76
CA TYR A 153 -3.54 -1.84 12.70
C TYR A 153 -2.53 -0.75 12.38
N ARG A 154 -1.70 -0.36 13.36
CA ARG A 154 -0.54 0.53 13.14
C ARG A 154 0.50 -0.19 12.28
N ALA A 155 0.84 -1.43 12.65
CA ALA A 155 1.73 -2.29 11.88
C ALA A 155 1.20 -2.56 10.46
N ALA A 156 -0.09 -2.88 10.31
CA ALA A 156 -0.69 -3.07 8.98
C ALA A 156 -0.64 -1.78 8.13
N SER A 157 -0.74 -0.60 8.77
CA SER A 157 -0.65 0.68 8.07
C SER A 157 0.77 1.00 7.62
N SER A 158 1.81 0.66 8.39
CA SER A 158 3.20 0.84 7.94
C SER A 158 3.52 -0.02 6.70
N VAL A 159 2.93 -1.21 6.58
CA VAL A 159 3.01 -2.02 5.36
C VAL A 159 2.37 -1.31 4.16
N ILE A 160 1.27 -0.59 4.36
CA ILE A 160 0.64 0.23 3.30
C ILE A 160 1.56 1.40 2.93
N MET A 161 2.10 2.12 3.92
CA MET A 161 3.06 3.20 3.71
C MET A 161 4.23 2.73 2.85
N ALA A 162 4.82 1.58 3.18
CA ALA A 162 5.95 1.00 2.45
C ALA A 162 5.67 0.85 0.95
N TYR A 163 4.59 0.18 0.58
CA TYR A 163 4.27 -0.02 -0.83
C TYR A 163 3.88 1.27 -1.55
N LYS A 164 3.20 2.20 -0.87
CA LYS A 164 2.88 3.50 -1.47
C LYS A 164 4.14 4.33 -1.70
N ALA A 165 5.10 4.32 -0.78
CA ALA A 165 6.38 4.99 -0.95
C ALA A 165 7.20 4.43 -2.13
N ILE A 166 7.15 3.12 -2.35
CA ILE A 166 7.78 2.47 -3.51
C ILE A 166 7.06 2.87 -4.80
N GLU A 167 5.72 2.87 -4.82
CA GLU A 167 4.91 3.30 -5.97
C GLU A 167 5.18 4.76 -6.36
N MET A 168 5.41 5.64 -5.37
CA MET A 168 5.66 7.07 -5.57
C MET A 168 7.12 7.43 -5.91
N GLU A 169 8.06 6.49 -5.80
CA GLU A 169 9.49 6.71 -6.11
C GLU A 169 10.16 7.81 -5.27
N ALA A 170 9.61 8.09 -4.09
CA ALA A 170 10.12 9.13 -3.21
C ALA A 170 11.06 8.54 -2.15
N THR A 171 12.37 8.62 -2.37
CA THR A 171 13.41 8.07 -1.47
C THR A 171 13.23 8.50 -0.01
N ALA A 172 12.88 9.78 0.24
CA ALA A 172 12.62 10.27 1.59
C ALA A 172 11.45 9.52 2.27
N LEU A 173 10.35 9.33 1.54
CA LEU A 173 9.16 8.62 2.04
C LEU A 173 9.43 7.12 2.22
N GLN A 174 10.31 6.53 1.42
CA GLN A 174 10.76 5.14 1.56
C GLN A 174 11.59 4.95 2.83
N ARG A 175 12.52 5.87 3.13
CA ARG A 175 13.30 5.85 4.38
C ARG A 175 12.41 6.05 5.61
N GLU A 176 11.46 6.96 5.54
CA GLU A 176 10.45 7.13 6.58
C GLU A 176 9.63 5.85 6.79
N ALA A 177 9.10 5.26 5.72
CA ALA A 177 8.35 4.02 5.80
C ALA A 177 9.18 2.86 6.39
N LEU A 178 10.47 2.77 6.04
CA LEU A 178 11.39 1.79 6.60
C LEU A 178 11.59 1.97 8.11
N ALA A 179 11.69 3.22 8.59
CA ALA A 179 11.78 3.52 10.01
C ALA A 179 10.52 3.07 10.76
N HIS A 180 9.33 3.33 10.20
CA HIS A 180 8.07 2.82 10.78
C HIS A 180 7.98 1.30 10.78
N VAL A 181 8.32 0.64 9.67
CA VAL A 181 8.34 -0.84 9.59
C VAL A 181 9.29 -1.42 10.64
N THR A 182 10.49 -0.85 10.77
CA THR A 182 11.49 -1.28 11.77
C THR A 182 10.98 -1.09 13.20
N ALA A 183 10.36 0.06 13.51
CA ALA A 183 9.79 0.33 14.83
C ALA A 183 8.68 -0.65 15.20
N HIS A 184 7.80 -1.01 14.26
CA HIS A 184 6.73 -1.99 14.49
C HIS A 184 7.27 -3.43 14.57
N LEU A 185 8.33 -3.77 13.82
CA LEU A 185 9.01 -5.07 13.97
C LEU A 185 9.61 -5.25 15.37
N ALA A 186 10.17 -4.20 15.96
CA ALA A 186 10.72 -4.24 17.32
C ALA A 186 9.64 -4.39 18.40
N ARG A 187 8.38 -4.10 18.06
CA ARG A 187 7.23 -4.11 18.98
C ARG A 187 6.18 -5.15 18.59
N ILE A 188 6.54 -6.09 17.72
CA ILE A 188 5.59 -7.06 17.15
C ILE A 188 4.94 -7.94 18.22
N ASP A 189 5.63 -8.18 19.34
CA ASP A 189 5.11 -8.91 20.50
C ASP A 189 3.98 -8.19 21.25
N GLU A 190 3.72 -6.92 20.96
CA GLU A 190 2.50 -6.22 21.42
C GLU A 190 1.24 -6.68 20.69
N CYS A 191 1.38 -7.40 19.56
CA CYS A 191 0.25 -7.97 18.83
C CYS A 191 -0.18 -9.31 19.42
N ALA A 192 -1.48 -9.56 19.45
CA ALA A 192 -2.03 -10.84 19.88
C ALA A 192 -1.88 -11.92 18.79
N THR A 193 -1.78 -13.18 19.21
CA THR A 193 -1.98 -14.33 18.31
C THR A 193 -3.48 -14.57 18.17
N THR A 194 -4.06 -14.27 17.01
CA THR A 194 -5.53 -14.31 16.79
C THR A 194 -5.93 -15.27 15.68
N GLY A 195 -4.98 -15.75 14.87
CA GLY A 195 -5.26 -16.51 13.66
C GLY A 195 -6.00 -15.73 12.57
N HIS A 196 -6.26 -14.43 12.77
CA HIS A 196 -6.86 -13.54 11.79
C HIS A 196 -5.75 -12.81 11.03
N PRO A 197 -5.69 -12.85 9.68
CA PRO A 197 -4.58 -12.31 8.88
C PRO A 197 -4.23 -10.83 9.08
N ARG A 198 -4.97 -10.07 9.89
CA ARG A 198 -4.76 -8.63 10.08
C ARG A 198 -4.48 -8.20 11.49
N THR A 199 -4.73 -9.10 12.43
CA THR A 199 -4.49 -8.86 13.84
C THR A 199 -3.57 -9.91 14.44
N ASP A 200 -3.29 -10.98 13.68
CA ASP A 200 -2.38 -12.04 14.08
C ASP A 200 -0.92 -11.60 14.00
N ARG A 201 -0.22 -11.78 15.11
CA ARG A 201 1.18 -11.45 15.29
C ARG A 201 2.10 -12.10 14.24
N GLU A 202 1.97 -13.40 13.98
CA GLU A 202 2.87 -14.11 13.06
C GLU A 202 2.67 -13.61 11.62
N HIS A 203 1.42 -13.43 11.21
CA HIS A 203 1.12 -12.89 9.89
C HIS A 203 1.64 -11.46 9.70
N LEU A 204 1.51 -10.62 10.75
CA LEU A 204 2.00 -9.25 10.72
C LEU A 204 3.52 -9.18 10.71
N LEU A 205 4.20 -10.01 11.50
CA LEU A 205 5.67 -10.15 11.46
C LEU A 205 6.16 -10.39 10.03
N VAL A 206 5.60 -11.41 9.38
CA VAL A 206 5.98 -11.76 8.01
C VAL A 206 5.59 -10.65 7.01
N SER A 207 4.44 -10.00 7.21
CA SER A 207 4.02 -8.88 6.34
C SER A 207 4.95 -7.67 6.45
N LEU A 208 5.42 -7.36 7.66
CA LEU A 208 6.39 -6.29 7.92
C LEU A 208 7.76 -6.64 7.34
N LEU A 209 8.25 -7.87 7.54
CA LEU A 209 9.49 -8.33 6.91
C LEU A 209 9.40 -8.28 5.38
N CYS A 210 8.25 -8.64 4.82
CA CYS A 210 8.00 -8.54 3.39
C CYS A 210 8.06 -7.09 2.90
N ALA A 211 7.46 -6.15 3.63
CA ALA A 211 7.57 -4.72 3.34
C ALA A 211 9.02 -4.20 3.48
N GLN A 212 9.73 -4.65 4.51
CA GLN A 212 11.11 -4.28 4.79
C GLN A 212 12.04 -4.64 3.64
N TRP A 213 12.07 -5.89 3.19
CA TRP A 213 12.99 -6.28 2.11
C TRP A 213 12.66 -5.59 0.77
N HIS A 214 11.38 -5.29 0.50
CA HIS A 214 11.00 -4.50 -0.68
C HIS A 214 11.53 -3.07 -0.61
N LEU A 215 11.47 -2.44 0.58
CA LEU A 215 12.02 -1.10 0.79
C LEU A 215 13.54 -1.10 0.69
N GLU A 216 14.22 -2.06 1.31
CA GLU A 216 15.68 -2.21 1.24
C GLU A 216 16.14 -2.41 -0.21
N LEU A 217 15.45 -3.28 -0.97
CA LEU A 217 15.69 -3.47 -2.40
C LEU A 217 15.45 -2.17 -3.20
N SER A 218 14.36 -1.45 -2.92
CA SER A 218 14.03 -0.17 -3.57
C SER A 218 15.08 0.92 -3.29
N LEU A 219 15.66 0.91 -2.10
CA LEU A 219 16.67 1.86 -1.65
C LEU A 219 18.09 1.47 -2.07
N GLY A 220 18.28 0.28 -2.65
CA GLY A 220 19.60 -0.25 -3.02
C GLY A 220 20.43 -0.78 -1.85
N GLU A 221 19.80 -0.99 -0.68
CA GLU A 221 20.44 -1.43 0.57
C GLU A 221 20.67 -2.95 0.54
N THR A 222 21.59 -3.40 -0.32
CA THR A 222 21.75 -4.82 -0.71
C THR A 222 22.03 -5.76 0.47
N GLU A 223 22.92 -5.37 1.39
CA GLU A 223 23.27 -6.20 2.54
C GLU A 223 22.07 -6.37 3.49
N ALA A 224 21.36 -5.27 3.77
CA ALA A 224 20.16 -5.29 4.60
C ALA A 224 19.05 -6.15 3.95
N PHE A 225 18.84 -5.98 2.65
CA PHE A 225 17.89 -6.79 1.87
C PHE A 225 18.18 -8.29 2.03
N LEU A 226 19.43 -8.73 1.83
CA LEU A 226 19.81 -10.14 1.98
C LEU A 226 19.65 -10.63 3.41
N ALA A 227 20.03 -9.82 4.41
CA ALA A 227 19.85 -10.15 5.82
C ALA A 227 18.36 -10.31 6.19
N THR A 228 17.48 -9.48 5.64
CA THR A 228 16.03 -9.59 5.84
C THR A 228 15.46 -10.86 5.18
N LEU A 229 15.99 -11.28 4.02
CA LEU A 229 15.61 -12.57 3.41
C LEU A 229 16.03 -13.76 4.28
N ASP A 230 17.24 -13.73 4.84
CA ASP A 230 17.71 -14.78 5.75
C ASP A 230 16.91 -14.79 7.07
N ARG A 231 16.46 -13.62 7.56
CA ARG A 231 15.50 -13.52 8.67
C ARG A 231 14.14 -14.11 8.32
N CYS A 232 13.63 -13.89 7.10
CA CYS A 232 12.39 -14.53 6.64
C CYS A 232 12.53 -16.06 6.62
N ARG A 233 13.68 -16.57 6.16
CA ARG A 233 13.99 -18.01 6.15
C ARG A 233 13.98 -18.59 7.57
N ALA A 234 14.62 -17.91 8.53
CA ALA A 234 14.62 -18.34 9.94
C ALA A 234 13.19 -18.38 10.52
N VAL A 235 12.40 -17.33 10.29
CA VAL A 235 10.98 -17.30 10.73
C VAL A 235 10.19 -18.46 10.13
N ALA A 236 10.37 -18.78 8.85
CA ALA A 236 9.68 -19.88 8.19
C ALA A 236 9.92 -21.26 8.85
N ALA A 237 11.05 -21.44 9.53
CA ALA A 237 11.39 -22.67 10.24
C ALA A 237 10.67 -22.81 11.59
N GLU A 238 10.32 -21.69 12.22
CA GLU A 238 9.86 -21.60 13.62
C GLU A 238 8.35 -21.34 13.77
N LEU A 239 7.62 -21.10 12.68
CA LEU A 239 6.19 -20.79 12.74
C LEU A 239 5.34 -21.89 13.37
N GLU A 240 4.36 -21.48 14.16
CA GLU A 240 3.32 -22.38 14.68
C GLU A 240 2.15 -22.50 13.69
N ASN A 241 1.76 -21.42 13.02
CA ASN A 241 0.73 -21.40 11.98
C ASN A 241 1.31 -21.05 10.61
N HIS A 242 1.33 -22.01 9.69
CA HIS A 242 1.95 -21.80 8.38
C HIS A 242 0.98 -21.22 7.36
N PHE A 243 -0.33 -21.36 7.56
CA PHE A 243 -1.30 -21.13 6.51
C PHE A 243 -1.35 -19.68 6.02
N THR A 244 -1.50 -18.73 6.95
CA THR A 244 -1.59 -17.32 6.59
C THR A 244 -0.23 -16.68 6.25
N PRO A 245 0.90 -17.00 6.91
CA PRO A 245 2.18 -16.37 6.61
C PRO A 245 2.88 -16.97 5.38
N ALA A 246 2.55 -18.22 4.99
CA ALA A 246 3.23 -18.92 3.90
C ALA A 246 3.23 -18.16 2.57
N PHE A 247 2.19 -17.38 2.28
CA PHE A 247 2.16 -16.58 1.06
C PHE A 247 3.36 -15.63 0.99
N ASN A 248 3.52 -14.76 1.99
CA ASN A 248 4.59 -13.76 2.00
C ASN A 248 5.98 -14.40 2.18
N LEU A 249 6.10 -15.45 3.03
CA LEU A 249 7.36 -16.18 3.17
C LEU A 249 7.80 -16.86 1.87
N SER A 250 6.86 -17.43 1.11
CA SER A 250 7.18 -18.04 -0.18
C SER A 250 7.70 -17.03 -1.20
N LEU A 251 7.35 -15.74 -1.10
CA LEU A 251 7.92 -14.69 -1.94
C LEU A 251 9.40 -14.45 -1.60
N ALA A 252 9.71 -14.35 -0.30
CA ALA A 252 11.08 -14.14 0.19
C ALA A 252 11.99 -15.34 -0.16
N LEU A 253 11.52 -16.56 0.05
CA LEU A 253 12.25 -17.77 -0.34
C LEU A 253 12.42 -17.85 -1.87
N LEU A 254 11.42 -17.44 -2.65
CA LEU A 254 11.49 -17.47 -4.11
C LEU A 254 12.59 -16.54 -4.61
N ILE A 255 12.58 -15.28 -4.17
CA ILE A 255 13.60 -14.32 -4.61
C ILE A 255 15.00 -14.77 -4.18
N ARG A 256 15.16 -15.32 -2.97
CA ARG A 256 16.43 -15.87 -2.50
C ARG A 256 16.92 -17.03 -3.38
N CYS A 257 16.03 -17.98 -3.69
CA CYS A 257 16.32 -19.13 -4.56
C CYS A 257 16.73 -18.67 -5.97
N VAL A 258 16.01 -17.70 -6.54
CA VAL A 258 16.31 -17.13 -7.86
C VAL A 258 17.68 -16.45 -7.89
N LEU A 259 18.01 -15.66 -6.86
CA LEU A 259 19.31 -14.99 -6.78
C LEU A 259 20.47 -15.98 -6.68
N LEU A 260 20.31 -17.06 -5.88
CA LEU A 260 21.32 -18.12 -5.75
C LEU A 260 21.49 -18.89 -7.07
N SER A 261 20.38 -19.29 -7.68
CA SER A 261 20.37 -20.00 -8.97
C SER A 261 21.04 -19.18 -10.07
N ARG A 262 20.72 -17.88 -10.15
CA ARG A 262 21.33 -16.95 -11.12
C ARG A 262 22.82 -16.75 -10.86
N ALA A 263 23.25 -16.73 -9.60
CA ALA A 263 24.66 -16.66 -9.22
C ALA A 263 25.43 -17.97 -9.44
N GLY A 264 24.79 -19.03 -9.95
CA GLY A 264 25.41 -20.34 -10.16
C GLY A 264 25.48 -21.23 -8.92
N ASP A 265 24.93 -20.79 -7.78
CA ASP A 265 24.85 -21.59 -6.55
C ASP A 265 23.63 -22.50 -6.57
N ALA A 266 23.73 -23.58 -7.34
CA ALA A 266 22.68 -24.59 -7.46
C ALA A 266 22.41 -25.33 -6.14
N SER A 267 23.43 -25.53 -5.30
CA SER A 267 23.28 -26.21 -4.02
C SER A 267 22.45 -25.37 -3.06
N GLY A 268 22.82 -24.11 -2.87
CA GLY A 268 22.07 -23.17 -2.04
C GLY A 268 20.65 -22.95 -2.56
N ALA A 269 20.47 -22.83 -3.88
CA ALA A 269 19.14 -22.74 -4.48
C ALA A 269 18.28 -23.99 -4.18
N GLY A 270 18.88 -25.19 -4.19
CA GLY A 270 18.23 -26.44 -3.85
C GLY A 270 17.79 -26.54 -2.38
N GLU A 271 18.61 -26.06 -1.46
CA GLU A 271 18.25 -25.98 -0.04
C GLU A 271 17.02 -25.08 0.18
N ILE A 272 17.03 -23.87 -0.39
CA ILE A 272 15.90 -22.94 -0.29
C ILE A 272 14.64 -23.52 -0.93
N ALA A 273 14.76 -24.20 -2.07
CA ALA A 273 13.63 -24.85 -2.72
C ALA A 273 13.03 -25.98 -1.86
N ALA A 274 13.87 -26.77 -1.19
CA ALA A 274 13.42 -27.80 -0.26
C ALA A 274 12.67 -27.20 0.94
N GLU A 275 13.17 -26.11 1.51
CA GLU A 275 12.50 -25.38 2.59
C GLU A 275 11.16 -24.79 2.15
N GLY A 276 11.11 -24.15 0.97
CA GLY A 276 9.87 -23.63 0.40
C GLY A 276 8.82 -24.74 0.21
N MET A 277 9.24 -25.91 -0.25
CA MET A 277 8.37 -27.08 -0.35
C MET A 277 7.84 -27.54 1.01
N GLN A 278 8.68 -27.57 2.04
CA GLN A 278 8.23 -27.93 3.39
C GLN A 278 7.25 -26.91 3.96
N LEU A 279 7.52 -25.61 3.80
CA LEU A 279 6.62 -24.54 4.18
C LEU A 279 5.24 -24.71 3.52
N PHE A 280 5.20 -24.97 2.21
CA PHE A 280 3.94 -25.20 1.49
C PHE A 280 3.20 -26.44 2.00
N LYS A 281 3.89 -27.56 2.23
CA LYS A 281 3.27 -28.78 2.77
C LYS A 281 2.64 -28.55 4.14
N ARG A 282 3.35 -27.85 5.04
CA ARG A 282 2.83 -27.48 6.37
C ARG A 282 1.62 -26.55 6.25
N ALA A 283 1.70 -25.53 5.39
CA ALA A 283 0.59 -24.61 5.16
C ALA A 283 -0.67 -25.32 4.61
N VAL A 284 -0.52 -26.31 3.71
CA VAL A 284 -1.64 -27.14 3.24
C VAL A 284 -2.20 -28.02 4.35
N ALA A 285 -1.34 -28.59 5.20
CA ALA A 285 -1.77 -29.40 6.33
C ALA A 285 -2.56 -28.58 7.37
N ASP A 286 -2.21 -27.31 7.57
CA ASP A 286 -2.90 -26.39 8.48
C ASP A 286 -4.23 -25.85 7.91
N ALA A 287 -4.49 -26.04 6.60
CA ALA A 287 -5.60 -25.41 5.88
C ALA A 287 -6.99 -26.09 6.08
N THR A 288 -7.15 -26.95 7.08
CA THR A 288 -8.21 -27.98 7.15
C THR A 288 -9.66 -27.48 7.04
N ASP A 289 -9.96 -26.23 7.41
CA ASP A 289 -11.36 -25.77 7.55
C ASP A 289 -11.73 -24.48 6.78
N LYS A 290 -10.83 -23.88 5.97
CA LYS A 290 -11.06 -22.55 5.35
C LYS A 290 -10.81 -22.52 3.83
N LEU A 291 -11.80 -22.99 3.06
CA LEU A 291 -11.78 -23.08 1.59
C LEU A 291 -11.41 -21.77 0.86
N THR A 292 -11.85 -20.60 1.36
CA THR A 292 -11.57 -19.29 0.73
C THR A 292 -10.09 -18.92 0.78
N LEU A 293 -9.40 -19.31 1.85
CA LEU A 293 -7.98 -19.03 2.06
C LEU A 293 -7.09 -20.04 1.31
N PHE A 294 -7.63 -21.18 0.87
CA PHE A 294 -6.92 -22.12 -0.01
C PHE A 294 -6.54 -21.49 -1.36
N GLN A 295 -7.29 -20.48 -1.83
CA GLN A 295 -6.93 -19.73 -3.03
C GLN A 295 -5.61 -18.96 -2.87
N GLU A 296 -5.29 -18.51 -1.65
CA GLU A 296 -4.03 -17.81 -1.36
C GLU A 296 -2.83 -18.77 -1.46
N LEU A 297 -3.01 -20.05 -1.11
CA LEU A 297 -2.00 -21.09 -1.28
C LEU A 297 -1.64 -21.38 -2.75
N ARG A 298 -2.49 -21.01 -3.72
CA ARG A 298 -2.16 -21.13 -5.16
C ARG A 298 -0.86 -20.40 -5.48
N MET A 299 -0.65 -19.25 -4.86
CA MET A 299 0.54 -18.44 -5.09
C MET A 299 1.77 -19.09 -4.46
N SER A 300 1.66 -19.60 -3.24
CA SER A 300 2.73 -20.37 -2.58
C SER A 300 3.11 -21.62 -3.38
N HIS A 301 2.12 -22.36 -3.90
CA HIS A 301 2.34 -23.51 -4.78
C HIS A 301 3.11 -23.13 -6.05
N ARG A 302 2.69 -22.05 -6.74
CA ARG A 302 3.41 -21.53 -7.92
C ARG A 302 4.84 -21.17 -7.56
N ASN A 303 5.04 -20.47 -6.44
CA ASN A 303 6.38 -20.04 -6.01
C ASN A 303 7.28 -21.24 -5.74
N VAL A 304 6.79 -22.28 -5.05
CA VAL A 304 7.54 -23.54 -4.85
C VAL A 304 7.87 -24.23 -6.16
N HIS A 305 6.93 -24.30 -7.10
CA HIS A 305 7.19 -24.88 -8.42
C HIS A 305 8.34 -24.16 -9.13
N VAL A 306 8.35 -22.82 -9.10
CA VAL A 306 9.42 -22.01 -9.68
C VAL A 306 10.74 -22.23 -8.94
N MET A 307 10.75 -22.30 -7.61
CA MET A 307 11.96 -22.61 -6.83
C MET A 307 12.56 -23.96 -7.26
N LEU A 308 11.74 -25.00 -7.45
CA LEU A 308 12.21 -26.31 -7.92
C LEU A 308 12.81 -26.24 -9.34
N GLN A 309 12.23 -25.42 -10.22
CA GLN A 309 12.78 -25.18 -11.56
C GLN A 309 14.11 -24.42 -11.50
N ALA A 310 14.22 -23.43 -10.61
CA ALA A 310 15.43 -22.65 -10.39
C ALA A 310 16.57 -23.50 -9.79
N ALA A 311 16.25 -24.41 -8.85
CA ALA A 311 17.21 -25.31 -8.22
C ALA A 311 17.70 -26.43 -9.13
N SER A 312 16.89 -26.83 -10.11
CA SER A 312 17.24 -27.89 -11.06
C SER A 312 16.93 -27.46 -12.51
N PRO A 313 17.74 -26.55 -13.09
CA PRO A 313 17.52 -26.05 -14.44
C PRO A 313 17.52 -27.20 -15.44
N SER A 314 16.38 -27.46 -16.07
CA SER A 314 16.31 -28.42 -17.17
C SER A 314 17.09 -27.89 -18.36
N LYS A 315 17.92 -28.72 -19.01
CA LYS A 315 18.56 -28.36 -20.29
C LYS A 315 17.56 -27.98 -21.39
N ARG A 316 16.27 -28.32 -21.21
CA ARG A 316 15.19 -28.06 -22.18
C ARG A 316 14.41 -26.77 -21.92
N ILE A 317 14.50 -26.20 -20.71
CA ILE A 317 13.73 -25.01 -20.33
C ILE A 317 14.73 -23.96 -19.84
N LYS A 318 14.89 -22.89 -20.61
CA LYS A 318 15.73 -21.77 -20.20
C LYS A 318 15.08 -21.07 -18.99
N PRO A 319 15.85 -20.76 -17.92
CA PRO A 319 15.33 -19.97 -16.80
C PRO A 319 14.78 -18.63 -17.27
N ASP A 320 13.61 -18.25 -16.76
CA ASP A 320 12.97 -16.95 -16.97
C ASP A 320 13.06 -16.15 -15.66
N TYR A 321 14.28 -15.71 -15.34
CA TYR A 321 14.57 -15.02 -14.09
C TYR A 321 13.76 -13.73 -13.94
N ASP A 322 13.48 -13.03 -15.04
CA ASP A 322 12.67 -11.82 -15.05
C ASP A 322 11.26 -12.10 -14.51
N ALA A 323 10.57 -13.09 -15.09
CA ALA A 323 9.24 -13.48 -14.63
C ALA A 323 9.27 -13.99 -13.18
N TRP A 324 10.29 -14.76 -12.81
CA TRP A 324 10.40 -15.34 -11.48
C TRP A 324 10.62 -14.30 -10.39
N VAL A 325 11.43 -13.27 -10.66
CA VAL A 325 11.57 -12.13 -9.74
C VAL A 325 10.26 -11.35 -9.66
N LEU A 326 9.61 -11.05 -10.78
CA LEU A 326 8.30 -10.36 -10.77
C LEU A 326 7.24 -11.13 -9.97
N PHE A 327 7.28 -12.46 -9.96
CA PHE A 327 6.39 -13.28 -9.15
C PHE A 327 6.58 -13.13 -7.64
N SER A 328 7.76 -12.67 -7.20
CA SER A 328 8.08 -12.41 -5.79
C SER A 328 7.65 -11.03 -5.29
N LEU A 329 7.29 -10.11 -6.20
CA LEU A 329 7.01 -8.71 -5.86
C LEU A 329 5.53 -8.45 -5.59
N ARG A 330 5.24 -7.61 -4.58
CA ARG A 330 3.87 -7.17 -4.25
C ARG A 330 3.42 -5.92 -5.02
N VAL A 331 4.38 -5.08 -5.40
CA VAL A 331 4.13 -3.93 -6.29
C VAL A 331 3.92 -4.39 -7.73
N ARG A 332 3.35 -3.54 -8.58
CA ARG A 332 3.02 -3.87 -9.98
C ARG A 332 3.38 -2.70 -10.90
N GLY A 333 3.51 -2.99 -12.20
CA GLY A 333 3.81 -1.99 -13.22
C GLY A 333 5.25 -1.51 -13.12
N ALA A 334 5.50 -0.24 -13.45
CA ALA A 334 6.84 0.34 -13.48
C ALA A 334 7.66 0.14 -12.19
N PRO A 335 7.08 0.28 -10.96
CA PRO A 335 7.79 -0.06 -9.74
C PRO A 335 8.30 -1.50 -9.66
N ALA A 336 7.52 -2.47 -10.14
CA ALA A 336 7.94 -3.87 -10.11
C ALA A 336 9.10 -4.15 -11.06
N GLU A 337 9.08 -3.55 -12.26
CA GLU A 337 10.16 -3.69 -13.24
C GLU A 337 11.49 -3.16 -12.69
N ARG A 338 11.47 -2.00 -12.01
CA ARG A 338 12.69 -1.46 -11.38
C ARG A 338 13.24 -2.34 -10.27
N LEU A 339 12.38 -2.83 -9.38
CA LEU A 339 12.82 -3.75 -8.33
C LEU A 339 13.36 -5.06 -8.89
N LYS A 340 12.76 -5.55 -9.99
CA LYS A 340 13.26 -6.71 -10.72
C LYS A 340 14.66 -6.47 -11.26
N ASP A 341 14.88 -5.35 -11.95
CA ASP A 341 16.20 -4.99 -12.48
C ASP A 341 17.24 -4.85 -11.35
N ALA A 342 16.87 -4.20 -10.23
CA ALA A 342 17.73 -4.05 -9.05
C ALA A 342 18.11 -5.41 -8.44
N ALA A 343 17.15 -6.35 -8.31
CA ALA A 343 17.42 -7.67 -7.76
C ALA A 343 18.35 -8.49 -8.67
N LEU A 344 18.15 -8.46 -9.99
CA LEU A 344 18.99 -9.19 -10.93
C LEU A 344 20.42 -8.64 -10.96
N ALA A 345 20.59 -7.33 -10.81
CA ALA A 345 21.91 -6.71 -10.69
C ALA A 345 22.72 -7.23 -9.49
N ILE A 346 22.06 -7.55 -8.36
CA ILE A 346 22.71 -8.13 -7.18
C ILE A 346 23.30 -9.51 -7.50
N ALA A 347 22.56 -10.36 -8.22
CA ALA A 347 23.03 -11.69 -8.61
C ALA A 347 24.19 -11.64 -9.61
N ASP A 348 24.14 -10.70 -10.55
CA ASP A 348 25.18 -10.54 -11.57
C ASP A 348 26.50 -10.06 -10.94
N ALA A 349 26.45 -9.14 -9.98
CA ALA A 349 27.61 -8.69 -9.23
C ALA A 349 28.30 -9.82 -8.43
N ARG A 350 27.51 -10.76 -7.89
CA ARG A 350 28.03 -11.92 -7.14
C ARG A 350 28.65 -13.00 -8.02
N SER A 351 28.28 -13.06 -9.31
CA SER A 351 28.88 -14.00 -10.26
C SER A 351 30.25 -13.52 -10.78
N ALA A 352 30.56 -12.24 -10.63
CA ALA A 352 31.74 -11.59 -11.19
C ALA A 352 32.93 -11.50 -10.22
N GLY A 353 32.69 -11.69 -8.91
CA GLY A 353 33.71 -11.78 -7.86
C GLY A 353 33.85 -13.20 -7.37
#